data_AF-A0A3M5K0Q3-F1
#
_entry.id   AF-A0A3M5K0Q3-F1
#
_cell.length_a   1.000
_cell.length_b   1.000
_cell.length_c   1.000
_cell.angle_alpha   90.00
_cell.angle_beta   90.00
_cell.angle_gamma   90.00
#
_symmetry.space_group_name_H-M   'P 1'
#
loop_
_entity.id
_entity.type
_entity.pdbx_description
1 polymer ?
#
loop_
_entity_poly.entity_id
_entity_poly.type
_entity_poly.pdbx_seq_one_letter_code
_entity_poly.pdbx_strand_id
1 'polypeptide(L)'
;MFEAARFGDEISHTGALGGFLIGAVLGIALIATVAIATFTCGFGVALLAGLAAGVGGSLLTAAGEAIGSMFSSPSGTILTASPNVYINNRKAAHVEKSIGACEKHPGPIRIAEGSTNVFINSVAAARKGDKLTCGATISSGSNNVFIGGGRYRYLPVDDEIPGWLRTTVDVLMAVAGAAGGIA
;
A
#
# COMPACT_ATOMS: atom_id res chain seq x y z
N MET A 1 -10.08 -17.99 0.83
CA MET A 1 -10.70 -17.96 -0.51
C MET A 1 -11.21 -16.55 -0.73
N PHE A 2 -11.07 -15.99 -1.95
CA PHE A 2 -11.46 -14.61 -2.25
C PHE A 2 -12.32 -14.56 -3.51
N GLU A 3 -13.17 -13.55 -3.64
CA GLU A 3 -14.05 -13.35 -4.79
C GLU A 3 -13.25 -13.30 -6.09
N ALA A 4 -13.69 -14.05 -7.10
CA ALA A 4 -13.03 -14.06 -8.39
C ALA A 4 -13.15 -12.70 -9.09
N ALA A 5 -12.03 -12.15 -9.56
CA ALA A 5 -12.04 -10.91 -10.32
C ALA A 5 -12.41 -11.16 -11.79
N ARG A 6 -13.11 -10.20 -12.40
CA ARG A 6 -13.68 -10.30 -13.74
C ARG A 6 -13.51 -8.99 -14.51
N PHE A 7 -13.69 -9.06 -15.83
CA PHE A 7 -13.78 -7.89 -16.68
C PHE A 7 -14.82 -6.90 -16.16
N GLY A 8 -14.42 -5.63 -16.01
CA GLY A 8 -15.21 -4.51 -15.50
C GLY A 8 -15.30 -4.44 -13.97
N ASP A 9 -14.66 -5.36 -13.23
CA ASP A 9 -14.56 -5.20 -11.78
C ASP A 9 -13.68 -3.99 -11.46
N GLU A 10 -14.01 -3.33 -10.35
CA GLU A 10 -13.43 -2.06 -9.94
C GLU A 10 -12.04 -2.26 -9.34
N ILE A 11 -11.21 -1.25 -9.53
CA ILE A 11 -9.91 -1.14 -8.85
C ILE A 11 -9.92 0.13 -8.00
N SER A 12 -9.28 0.09 -6.84
CA SER A 12 -9.18 1.22 -5.93
C SER A 12 -7.75 1.45 -5.45
N HIS A 13 -7.48 2.72 -5.19
CA HIS A 13 -6.31 3.14 -4.43
C HIS A 13 -6.73 3.46 -3.00
N THR A 14 -5.83 3.23 -2.06
CA THR A 14 -6.02 3.62 -0.67
C THR A 14 -5.56 5.06 -0.43
N GLY A 15 -5.87 5.60 0.74
CA GLY A 15 -5.35 6.87 1.23
C GLY A 15 -4.04 6.73 2.00
N ALA A 16 -3.35 5.58 1.90
CA ALA A 16 -2.18 5.25 2.73
C ALA A 16 -1.09 6.33 2.65
N LEU A 17 -0.77 6.81 1.44
CA LEU A 17 0.24 7.87 1.26
C LEU A 17 -0.15 9.18 1.97
N GLY A 18 -1.41 9.59 1.89
CA GLY A 18 -1.88 10.80 2.56
C GLY A 18 -1.78 10.68 4.08
N GLY A 19 -2.22 9.53 4.61
CA GLY A 19 -2.09 9.21 6.03
C GLY A 19 -0.64 9.15 6.51
N PHE A 20 0.24 8.53 5.73
CA PHE A 20 1.69 8.47 5.99
C PHE A 20 2.30 9.87 6.11
N LEU A 21 1.99 10.77 5.17
CA LEU A 21 2.51 12.15 5.19
C LEU A 21 2.02 12.95 6.40
N ILE A 22 0.74 12.81 6.77
CA ILE A 22 0.18 13.45 7.97
C ILE A 22 0.88 12.91 9.23
N GLY A 23 1.04 11.59 9.32
CA GLY A 23 1.75 10.93 10.41
C GLY A 23 3.20 11.40 10.53
N ALA A 24 3.89 11.59 9.40
CA ALA A 24 5.25 12.14 9.38
C ALA A 24 5.31 13.59 9.89
N VAL A 25 4.38 14.46 9.48
CA VAL A 25 4.32 15.84 10.01
C VAL A 25 4.12 15.85 11.53
N LEU A 26 3.22 15.02 12.04
CA LEU A 26 3.00 14.86 13.49
C LEU A 26 4.24 14.31 14.20
N GLY A 27 4.95 13.37 13.58
CA GLY A 27 6.21 12.82 14.10
C GLY A 27 7.30 13.88 14.22
N ILE A 28 7.47 14.72 13.21
CA ILE A 28 8.41 15.86 13.25
C ILE A 28 8.02 16.84 14.36
N ALA A 29 6.72 17.15 14.51
CA ALA A 29 6.23 18.04 15.55
C ALA A 29 6.50 17.50 16.97
N LEU A 30 6.36 16.18 17.17
CA LEU A 30 6.73 15.50 18.42
C LEU A 30 8.23 15.66 18.70
N ILE A 31 9.08 15.34 17.74
CA ILE A 31 10.54 15.45 17.88
C ILE A 31 10.95 16.88 18.24
N ALA A 32 10.42 17.88 17.52
CA ALA A 32 10.71 19.28 17.79
C ALA A 32 10.27 19.71 19.20
N THR A 33 9.10 19.26 19.64
CA THR A 33 8.57 19.57 20.98
C THR A 33 9.43 18.95 22.07
N VAL A 34 9.85 17.69 21.90
CA VAL A 34 10.74 17.00 22.86
C VAL A 34 12.10 17.68 22.91
N ALA A 35 12.71 18.01 21.77
CA ALA A 35 13.98 18.72 21.72
C ALA A 35 13.94 20.04 22.51
N ILE A 36 12.90 20.86 22.30
CA ILE A 36 12.73 22.13 23.04
C ILE A 36 12.52 21.87 24.54
N ALA A 37 11.70 20.88 24.90
CA ALA A 37 11.41 20.57 26.29
C ALA A 37 12.63 20.04 27.05
N THR A 38 13.54 19.34 26.38
CA THR A 38 14.74 18.74 26.99
C THR A 38 16.01 19.58 26.83
N PHE A 39 15.93 20.76 26.22
CA PHE A 39 17.09 21.65 26.00
C PHE A 39 17.83 22.03 27.29
N THR A 40 17.15 22.03 28.44
CA THR A 40 17.76 22.31 29.76
C THR A 40 18.12 21.05 30.55
N CYS A 41 17.78 19.87 30.03
CA CYS A 41 18.12 18.59 30.64
C CYS A 41 19.57 18.25 30.31
N GLY A 42 20.27 17.57 31.23
CA GLY A 42 21.62 17.09 30.94
C GLY A 42 21.65 16.18 29.70
N PHE A 43 22.79 16.17 29.00
CA PHE A 43 22.98 15.47 27.72
C PHE A 43 22.39 14.05 27.67
N GLY A 44 22.58 13.25 28.72
CA GLY A 44 22.05 11.88 28.76
C GLY A 44 20.52 11.82 28.68
N VAL A 45 19.82 12.72 29.36
CA VAL A 45 18.35 12.77 29.36
C VAL A 45 17.82 13.34 28.05
N ALA A 46 18.44 14.40 27.53
CA ALA A 46 18.07 14.99 26.24
C ALA A 46 18.24 13.98 25.09
N LEU A 47 19.37 13.26 25.05
CA LEU A 47 19.64 12.25 24.03
C LEU A 47 18.64 11.08 24.08
N LEU A 48 18.37 10.55 25.28
CA LEU A 48 17.39 9.48 25.48
C LEU A 48 15.98 9.92 25.05
N ALA A 49 15.56 11.13 25.44
CA ALA A 49 14.26 11.67 25.07
C ALA A 49 14.14 11.92 23.56
N GLY A 50 15.17 12.48 22.93
CA GLY A 50 15.23 12.71 21.49
C GLY A 50 15.15 11.40 20.68
N LEU A 51 15.92 10.38 21.07
CA LEU A 51 15.86 9.05 20.44
C LEU A 51 14.47 8.41 20.62
N ALA A 52 13.88 8.50 21.82
CA ALA A 52 12.52 8.03 22.06
C ALA A 52 11.48 8.78 21.21
N ALA A 53 11.65 10.09 21.04
CA ALA A 53 10.80 10.90 20.17
C ALA A 53 10.95 10.51 18.69
N GLY A 54 12.16 10.16 18.24
CA GLY A 54 12.41 9.64 16.89
C GLY A 54 11.63 8.34 16.64
N VAL A 55 11.68 7.39 17.57
CA VAL A 55 10.87 6.16 17.52
C VAL A 55 9.38 6.50 17.54
N GLY A 56 8.96 7.42 18.41
CA GLY A 56 7.58 7.92 18.48
C GLY A 56 7.10 8.52 17.16
N GLY A 57 7.97 9.25 16.45
CA GLY A 57 7.67 9.85 15.16
C GLY A 57 7.46 8.82 14.04
N SER A 58 8.28 7.77 13.98
CA SER A 58 8.05 6.64 13.08
C SER A 58 6.76 5.90 13.38
N LEU A 59 6.39 5.74 14.66
CA LEU A 59 5.11 5.14 15.05
C LEU A 59 3.91 5.99 14.60
N LEU A 60 3.99 7.31 14.71
CA LEU A 60 2.95 8.22 14.20
C LEU A 60 2.82 8.14 12.68
N THR A 61 3.94 8.02 11.97
CA THR A 61 3.97 7.81 10.53
C THR A 61 3.27 6.50 10.12
N ALA A 62 3.61 5.40 10.79
CA ALA A 62 2.99 4.10 10.56
C ALA A 62 1.49 4.08 10.94
N ALA A 63 1.11 4.77 12.02
CA ALA A 63 -0.29 4.91 12.41
C ALA A 63 -1.08 5.73 11.38
N GLY A 64 -0.50 6.81 10.87
CA GLY A 64 -1.08 7.61 9.81
C GLY A 64 -1.31 6.80 8.54
N GLU A 65 -0.30 6.05 8.09
CA GLU A 65 -0.41 5.12 6.96
C GLU A 65 -1.53 4.09 7.18
N ALA A 66 -1.57 3.46 8.36
CA ALA A 66 -2.56 2.45 8.69
C ALA A 66 -3.98 3.04 8.60
N ILE A 67 -4.22 4.23 9.18
CA ILE A 67 -5.52 4.92 9.08
C ILE A 67 -5.83 5.29 7.63
N GLY A 68 -4.84 5.81 6.88
CA GLY A 68 -5.01 6.15 5.47
C GLY A 68 -5.38 4.94 4.62
N SER A 69 -4.81 3.77 4.93
CA SER A 69 -5.09 2.51 4.21
C SER A 69 -6.51 1.99 4.43
N MET A 70 -7.21 2.43 5.49
CA MET A 70 -8.60 2.07 5.75
C MET A 70 -9.59 2.76 4.81
N PHE A 71 -9.16 3.86 4.17
CA PHE A 71 -9.97 4.58 3.21
C PHE A 71 -9.49 4.23 1.80
N SER A 72 -10.41 3.80 0.94
CA SER A 72 -10.10 3.54 -0.46
C SER A 72 -11.11 4.20 -1.37
N SER A 73 -10.64 4.72 -2.50
CA SER A 73 -11.47 5.36 -3.52
C SER A 73 -11.39 4.55 -4.82
N PRO A 74 -12.53 4.25 -5.49
CA PRO A 74 -12.52 3.72 -6.85
C PRO A 74 -11.62 4.58 -7.75
N SER A 75 -10.82 3.93 -8.58
CA SER A 75 -9.81 4.58 -9.43
C SER A 75 -9.76 3.97 -10.83
N GLY A 76 -10.80 3.24 -11.23
CA GLY A 76 -10.95 2.65 -12.55
C GLY A 76 -11.47 1.21 -12.53
N THR A 77 -11.27 0.47 -13.63
CA THR A 77 -11.81 -0.89 -13.82
C THR A 77 -10.89 -1.80 -14.65
N ILE A 78 -11.13 -3.11 -14.58
CA ILE A 78 -10.45 -4.11 -15.43
C ILE A 78 -11.01 -4.08 -16.86
N LEU A 79 -10.19 -3.73 -17.84
CA LEU A 79 -10.57 -3.59 -19.25
C LEU A 79 -10.27 -4.83 -20.10
N THR A 80 -9.38 -5.72 -19.68
CA THR A 80 -9.06 -6.91 -20.47
C THR A 80 -8.93 -8.12 -19.56
N ALA A 81 -9.44 -9.25 -20.02
CA ALA A 81 -9.57 -10.49 -19.27
C ALA A 81 -9.55 -11.68 -20.22
N SER A 82 -9.69 -12.89 -19.66
CA SER A 82 -9.67 -14.15 -20.40
C SER A 82 -10.58 -14.14 -21.64
N PRO A 83 -10.13 -14.65 -22.80
CA PRO A 83 -10.94 -14.68 -24.02
C PRO A 83 -12.04 -15.75 -24.00
N ASN A 84 -11.90 -16.80 -23.19
CA ASN A 84 -12.70 -18.03 -23.25
C ASN A 84 -13.18 -18.56 -21.88
N VAL A 85 -12.66 -18.03 -20.77
CA VAL A 85 -13.11 -18.42 -19.42
C VAL A 85 -13.96 -17.30 -18.84
N TYR A 86 -15.16 -17.66 -18.40
CA TYR A 86 -16.15 -16.72 -17.90
C TYR A 86 -16.58 -17.10 -16.49
N ILE A 87 -16.83 -16.08 -15.67
CA ILE A 87 -17.36 -16.20 -14.31
C ILE A 87 -18.59 -15.31 -14.24
N ASN A 88 -19.77 -15.92 -14.07
CA ASN A 88 -21.06 -15.23 -14.16
C ASN A 88 -21.19 -14.38 -15.43
N ASN A 89 -20.96 -15.00 -16.59
CA ASN A 89 -21.05 -14.36 -17.92
C ASN A 89 -20.08 -13.19 -18.17
N ARG A 90 -19.13 -12.92 -17.26
CA ARG A 90 -18.07 -11.92 -17.44
C ARG A 90 -16.73 -12.63 -17.56
N LYS A 91 -15.87 -12.14 -18.46
CA LYS A 91 -14.54 -12.73 -18.70
C LYS A 91 -13.73 -12.73 -17.40
N ALA A 92 -13.10 -13.86 -17.07
CA ALA A 92 -12.35 -14.01 -15.83
C ALA A 92 -11.01 -13.28 -15.91
N ALA A 93 -10.67 -12.49 -14.88
CA ALA A 93 -9.42 -11.76 -14.83
C ALA A 93 -8.27 -12.65 -14.36
N HIS A 94 -7.09 -12.42 -14.91
CA HIS A 94 -5.89 -13.20 -14.61
C HIS A 94 -4.62 -12.36 -14.70
N VAL A 95 -3.61 -12.77 -13.95
CA VAL A 95 -2.32 -12.08 -13.86
C VAL A 95 -1.66 -11.98 -15.24
N GLU A 96 -0.87 -10.92 -15.44
CA GLU A 96 -0.10 -10.61 -16.64
C GLU A 96 -0.92 -10.27 -17.88
N LYS A 97 -1.90 -11.10 -18.26
CA LYS A 97 -2.63 -10.94 -19.52
C LYS A 97 -3.85 -10.02 -19.39
N SER A 98 -4.30 -9.73 -18.16
CA SER A 98 -5.36 -8.74 -17.92
C SER A 98 -4.80 -7.34 -17.74
N ILE A 99 -5.52 -6.38 -18.32
CA ILE A 99 -5.19 -4.95 -18.24
C ILE A 99 -6.32 -4.24 -17.50
N GLY A 100 -5.97 -3.38 -16.56
CA GLY A 100 -6.84 -2.40 -15.94
C GLY A 100 -6.58 -0.99 -16.48
N ALA A 101 -7.63 -0.16 -16.50
CA ALA A 101 -7.46 1.28 -16.63
C ALA A 101 -7.52 1.89 -15.24
N CYS A 102 -6.49 2.66 -14.90
CA CYS A 102 -6.49 3.49 -13.70
C CYS A 102 -6.56 4.96 -14.11
N GLU A 103 -7.40 5.72 -13.43
CA GLU A 103 -7.56 7.16 -13.65
C GLU A 103 -6.39 7.97 -13.09
N LYS A 104 -5.68 7.42 -12.07
CA LYS A 104 -4.57 8.09 -11.38
C LYS A 104 -3.21 7.86 -12.03
N HIS A 105 -3.08 6.84 -12.90
CA HIS A 105 -1.79 6.43 -13.46
C HIS A 105 -1.92 6.12 -14.96
N PRO A 106 -1.00 6.63 -15.81
CA PRO A 106 -1.02 6.34 -17.24
C PRO A 106 -0.47 4.94 -17.56
N GLY A 107 -0.97 4.35 -18.66
CA GLY A 107 -0.35 3.19 -19.31
C GLY A 107 -1.15 1.89 -19.20
N PRO A 108 -0.64 0.80 -19.82
CA PRO A 108 -1.24 -0.52 -19.67
C PRO A 108 -0.89 -1.06 -18.29
N ILE A 109 -1.81 -0.88 -17.34
CA ILE A 109 -1.65 -1.37 -15.98
C ILE A 109 -2.09 -2.83 -15.97
N ARG A 110 -1.21 -3.72 -15.54
CA ARG A 110 -1.46 -5.17 -15.57
C ARG A 110 -1.81 -5.66 -14.18
N ILE A 111 -2.54 -6.77 -14.11
CA ILE A 111 -2.71 -7.44 -12.81
C ILE A 111 -1.39 -8.12 -12.45
N ALA A 112 -0.86 -7.81 -11.26
CA ALA A 112 0.46 -8.21 -10.81
C ALA A 112 0.43 -9.35 -9.79
N GLU A 113 -0.65 -9.47 -9.03
CA GLU A 113 -0.83 -10.49 -8.01
C GLU A 113 -1.99 -11.44 -8.34
N GLY A 114 -1.89 -12.68 -7.90
CA GLY A 114 -2.95 -13.67 -8.11
C GLY A 114 -2.79 -14.92 -7.25
N SER A 115 -3.62 -15.92 -7.54
CA SER A 115 -3.58 -17.23 -6.87
C SER A 115 -2.29 -18.00 -7.16
N THR A 116 -1.80 -18.74 -6.17
CA THR A 116 -0.69 -19.71 -6.35
C THR A 116 -1.16 -21.07 -6.88
N ASN A 117 -2.44 -21.38 -6.79
CA ASN A 117 -2.96 -22.73 -7.01
C ASN A 117 -4.01 -22.81 -8.12
N VAL A 118 -4.59 -21.67 -8.54
CA VAL A 118 -5.65 -21.62 -9.55
C VAL A 118 -5.18 -20.80 -10.73
N PHE A 119 -5.23 -21.40 -11.91
CA PHE A 119 -4.76 -20.81 -13.15
C PHE A 119 -5.89 -20.77 -14.18
N ILE A 120 -5.95 -19.69 -14.96
CA ILE A 120 -6.89 -19.47 -16.06
C ILE A 120 -6.05 -19.22 -17.31
N ASN A 121 -6.16 -20.09 -18.32
CA ASN A 121 -5.30 -20.04 -19.53
C ASN A 121 -3.79 -20.01 -19.20
N SER A 122 -3.38 -20.88 -18.28
CA SER A 122 -1.99 -21.07 -17.84
C SER A 122 -1.35 -19.87 -17.12
N VAL A 123 -2.14 -18.86 -16.73
CA VAL A 123 -1.70 -17.74 -15.89
C VAL A 123 -2.54 -17.70 -14.61
N ALA A 124 -1.97 -17.19 -13.52
CA ALA A 124 -2.64 -17.18 -12.23
C ALA A 124 -3.97 -16.41 -12.28
N ALA A 125 -4.99 -16.93 -11.59
CA ALA A 125 -6.28 -16.27 -11.50
C ALA A 125 -6.22 -15.06 -10.55
N ALA A 126 -6.83 -13.95 -10.96
CA ALA A 126 -6.91 -12.73 -10.17
C ALA A 126 -8.17 -12.73 -9.29
N ARG A 127 -8.08 -12.10 -8.12
CA ARG A 127 -9.14 -12.06 -7.11
C ARG A 127 -9.27 -10.68 -6.51
N LYS A 128 -10.39 -10.44 -5.84
CA LYS A 128 -10.54 -9.28 -4.98
C LYS A 128 -9.39 -9.22 -3.97
N GLY A 129 -8.80 -8.04 -3.82
CA GLY A 129 -7.66 -7.78 -2.96
C GLY A 129 -6.30 -8.01 -3.60
N ASP A 130 -6.20 -8.61 -4.80
CA ASP A 130 -4.94 -8.74 -5.52
C ASP A 130 -4.56 -7.38 -6.16
N LYS A 131 -3.25 -7.05 -6.18
CA LYS A 131 -2.76 -5.77 -6.71
C LYS A 131 -2.49 -5.78 -8.21
N LEU A 132 -2.61 -4.59 -8.79
CA LEU A 132 -2.15 -4.24 -10.13
C LEU A 132 -0.73 -3.64 -10.08
N THR A 133 -0.07 -3.53 -11.22
CA THR A 133 1.29 -2.99 -11.32
C THR A 133 1.42 -1.57 -10.79
N CYS A 134 0.37 -0.75 -10.84
CA CYS A 134 0.38 0.61 -10.29
C CYS A 134 0.12 0.69 -8.78
N GLY A 135 -0.02 -0.44 -8.08
CA GLY A 135 -0.35 -0.46 -6.65
C GLY A 135 -1.84 -0.45 -6.31
N ALA A 136 -2.71 -0.20 -7.29
CA ALA A 136 -4.16 -0.31 -7.11
C ALA A 136 -4.55 -1.75 -6.75
N THR A 137 -5.60 -1.88 -5.95
CA THR A 137 -6.15 -3.17 -5.52
C THR A 137 -7.49 -3.44 -6.19
N ILE A 138 -7.76 -4.68 -6.59
CA ILE A 138 -9.09 -5.05 -7.10
C ILE A 138 -10.10 -4.99 -5.96
N SER A 139 -11.05 -4.05 -6.02
CA SER A 139 -12.00 -3.75 -4.94
C SER A 139 -13.32 -4.51 -5.05
N SER A 140 -13.69 -4.96 -6.24
CA SER A 140 -14.89 -5.76 -6.47
C SER A 140 -14.60 -7.10 -7.15
N GLY A 141 -15.55 -8.03 -7.05
CA GLY A 141 -15.38 -9.39 -7.53
C GLY A 141 -16.72 -10.11 -7.70
N SER A 142 -16.66 -11.40 -7.98
CA SER A 142 -17.83 -12.26 -8.08
C SER A 142 -18.50 -12.52 -6.73
N ASN A 143 -19.84 -12.42 -6.68
CA ASN A 143 -20.62 -12.57 -5.44
C ASN A 143 -20.74 -14.02 -4.96
N ASN A 144 -20.50 -15.00 -5.83
CA ASN A 144 -20.73 -16.43 -5.55
C ASN A 144 -19.63 -17.36 -6.09
N VAL A 145 -18.60 -16.82 -6.75
CA VAL A 145 -17.46 -17.61 -7.22
C VAL A 145 -16.22 -17.12 -6.52
N PHE A 146 -15.57 -18.03 -5.80
CA PHE A 146 -14.40 -17.75 -5.00
C PHE A 146 -13.23 -18.60 -5.46
N ILE A 147 -12.05 -17.99 -5.51
CA ILE A 147 -10.81 -18.64 -5.93
C ILE A 147 -9.91 -18.82 -4.71
N GLY A 148 -9.43 -20.05 -4.53
CA GLY A 148 -8.53 -20.45 -3.45
C GLY A 148 -7.06 -20.12 -3.72
N GLY A 149 -6.17 -20.70 -2.92
CA GLY A 149 -4.72 -20.54 -3.01
C GLY A 149 -4.18 -19.31 -2.28
N GLY A 150 -2.86 -19.28 -2.08
CA GLY A 150 -2.14 -18.12 -1.55
C GLY A 150 -2.15 -16.94 -2.51
N ARG A 151 -1.56 -15.83 -2.10
CA ARG A 151 -1.30 -14.66 -2.97
C ARG A 151 0.17 -14.65 -3.33
N TYR A 152 0.47 -14.52 -4.61
CA TYR A 152 1.83 -14.35 -5.11
C TYR A 152 1.91 -13.17 -6.07
N ARG A 153 3.03 -12.45 -6.01
CA ARG A 153 3.34 -11.29 -6.84
C ARG A 153 4.19 -11.73 -8.02
N TYR A 154 3.58 -11.82 -9.20
CA TYR A 154 4.21 -12.27 -10.45
C TYR A 154 4.85 -11.11 -11.23
N LEU A 155 4.31 -9.90 -11.09
CA LEU A 155 4.88 -8.68 -11.67
C LEU A 155 5.26 -7.69 -10.58
N PRO A 156 6.24 -6.80 -10.82
CA PRO A 156 6.54 -5.71 -9.90
C PRO A 156 5.30 -4.83 -9.70
N VAL A 157 5.14 -4.36 -8.47
CA VAL A 157 4.04 -3.48 -8.05
C VAL A 157 4.66 -2.21 -7.51
N ASP A 158 4.25 -1.08 -8.08
CA ASP A 158 4.56 0.24 -7.56
C ASP A 158 3.60 0.53 -6.40
N ASP A 159 4.00 0.11 -5.19
CA ASP A 159 3.22 0.32 -3.98
C ASP A 159 3.04 1.83 -3.70
N GLU A 160 1.87 2.23 -3.18
CA GLU A 160 1.54 3.66 -2.92
C GLU A 160 2.57 4.38 -2.06
N ILE A 161 3.18 3.65 -1.13
CA ILE A 161 4.35 4.09 -0.38
C ILE A 161 5.50 3.19 -0.82
N PRO A 162 6.40 3.67 -1.69
CA PRO A 162 7.51 2.87 -2.14
C PRO A 162 8.47 2.63 -0.97
N GLY A 163 9.10 1.44 -0.95
CA GLY A 163 9.97 1.04 0.17
C GLY A 163 11.09 2.04 0.46
N TRP A 164 11.67 2.66 -0.57
CA TRP A 164 12.71 3.68 -0.40
C TRP A 164 12.20 4.91 0.35
N LEU A 165 10.94 5.32 0.12
CA LEU A 165 10.36 6.50 0.79
C LEU A 165 10.12 6.20 2.26
N ARG A 166 9.56 5.03 2.56
CA ARG A 166 9.35 4.56 3.94
C ARG A 166 10.66 4.56 4.72
N THR A 167 11.67 3.88 4.18
CA THR A 167 13.00 3.81 4.82
C THR A 167 13.63 5.19 4.97
N THR A 168 13.49 6.08 3.98
CA THR A 168 14.02 7.44 4.06
C THR A 168 13.38 8.21 5.21
N VAL A 169 12.06 8.18 5.34
CA VAL A 169 11.36 8.88 6.44
C VAL A 169 11.74 8.30 7.79
N ASP A 170 11.80 6.98 7.93
CA ASP A 170 12.22 6.34 9.19
C ASP A 170 13.64 6.73 9.60
N VAL A 171 14.59 6.75 8.65
CA VAL A 171 15.95 7.22 8.90
C VAL A 171 15.98 8.70 9.29
N LEU A 172 15.21 9.55 8.60
CA LEU A 172 15.12 10.97 8.92
C LEU A 172 14.52 11.21 10.31
N MET A 173 13.51 10.46 10.73
CA MET A 173 12.93 10.55 12.08
C MET A 173 13.95 10.15 13.14
N ALA A 174 14.69 9.07 12.92
CA ALA A 174 15.72 8.63 13.84
C ALA A 174 16.86 9.66 13.97
N VAL A 175 17.33 10.20 12.83
CA VAL A 175 18.37 11.23 12.80
C VAL A 175 17.88 12.54 13.44
N ALA A 176 16.66 12.97 13.14
CA ALA A 176 16.07 14.16 13.75
C ALA A 176 15.88 14.00 15.26
N GLY A 177 15.44 12.83 15.71
CA GLY A 177 15.34 12.50 17.13
C GLY A 177 16.70 12.54 17.83
N ALA A 178 17.73 11.92 17.24
CA ALA A 178 19.09 11.98 17.77
C ALA A 178 19.64 13.41 17.80
N ALA A 179 19.45 14.18 16.71
CA ALA A 179 19.88 15.57 16.60
C ALA A 179 19.18 16.49 17.62
N GLY A 180 17.88 16.30 17.83
CA GLY A 180 17.11 17.05 18.83
C GLY A 180 17.51 16.73 20.27
N GLY A 181 18.11 15.56 20.52
CA GLY A 181 18.62 15.18 21.83
C GLY A 181 20.05 15.64 22.13
N ILE A 182 20.78 16.14 21.13
CA ILE A 182 22.13 16.72 21.29
C ILE A 182 22.15 18.25 21.18
N ALA A 183 21.03 18.86 20.80
CA ALA A 183 20.86 20.31 20.68
C ALA A 183 20.51 20.94 22.04
#